data_AF-A0A3S4HG02-F1
#
_entry.id   AF-A0A3S4HG02-F1
#
_cell.length_a   1.000
_cell.length_b   1.000
_cell.length_c   1.000
_cell.angle_alpha   90.00
_cell.angle_beta   90.00
_cell.angle_gamma   90.00
#
_symmetry.space_group_name_H-M   'P 1'
#
loop_
_entity.id
_entity.type
_entity.pdbx_description
1 polymer ?
#
loop_
_entity_poly.entity_id
_entity_poly.type
_entity_poly.pdbx_seq_one_letter_code
_entity_poly.pdbx_strand_id
1 'polypeptide(L)' 'MVTLSRLFIHPVKSMRGMGLTHAFADISGLAFDRLFMGHRNRRDLYYRSPVSANGEIYSGAAA' A
#
# COMPACT_ATOMS: atom_id res chain seq x y z
N MET A 1 13.71 18.42 18.91
CA MET A 1 13.29 18.59 17.50
C MET A 1 13.25 17.21 16.87
N VAL A 2 12.18 16.88 16.14
CA VAL A 2 12.06 15.60 15.43
C VAL A 2 12.52 15.82 13.98
N THR A 3 13.36 14.93 13.47
CA THR A 3 13.86 14.97 12.09
C THR A 3 13.39 13.74 11.33
N LEU A 4 13.00 13.93 10.07
CA LEU A 4 12.61 12.85 9.16
C LEU A 4 13.86 12.17 8.62
N SER A 5 14.05 10.88 8.93
CA SER A 5 15.19 10.12 8.37
C SER A 5 14.95 9.72 6.91
N ARG A 6 13.72 9.31 6.57
CA ARG A 6 13.34 8.85 5.22
C ARG A 6 11.85 9.10 5.02
N LEU A 7 11.47 9.52 3.81
CA LEU A 7 10.08 9.72 3.42
C LEU A 7 9.74 8.77 2.26
N PHE A 8 8.61 8.08 2.35
CA PHE A 8 8.16 7.15 1.33
C PHE A 8 6.67 7.33 1.05
N ILE A 9 6.30 7.19 -0.21
CA ILE A 9 4.90 7.04 -0.64
C ILE A 9 4.71 5.73 -1.41
N HIS A 10 3.53 5.13 -1.29
CA HIS A 10 3.15 3.88 -1.95
C HIS A 10 1.97 4.16 -2.88
N PRO A 11 2.19 4.70 -4.09
CA PRO A 11 1.10 5.17 -4.94
C PRO A 11 0.10 4.08 -5.33
N VAL A 12 0.57 2.84 -5.47
CA VAL A 12 -0.28 1.67 -5.66
C VAL A 12 -0.26 0.85 -4.37
N LYS A 13 -1.42 0.49 -3.84
CA LYS A 13 -1.52 -0.35 -2.65
C LYS A 13 -0.76 -1.65 -2.86
N SER A 14 -0.05 -2.08 -1.82
CA SER A 14 0.76 -3.29 -1.83
C SER A 14 1.95 -3.30 -2.82
N MET A 15 2.28 -2.18 -3.47
CA MET A 15 3.54 -2.03 -4.22
C MET A 15 4.68 -1.47 -3.34
N ARG A 16 5.91 -1.53 -3.86
CA ARG A 16 7.09 -1.01 -3.16
C ARG A 16 6.99 0.52 -3.13
N GLY A 17 7.35 1.11 -1.99
CA GLY A 17 7.30 2.56 -1.81
C GLY A 17 8.38 3.27 -2.62
N MET A 18 8.09 4.49 -3.03
CA MET A 18 9.00 5.42 -3.67
C MET A 18 9.57 6.37 -2.61
N GLY A 19 10.89 6.43 -2.52
CA GLY A 19 11.56 7.35 -1.60
C GLY A 19 11.45 8.78 -2.12
N LEU A 20 11.08 9.71 -1.24
CA LEU A 20 10.96 11.13 -1.54
C LEU A 20 11.83 11.95 -0.61
N THR A 21 12.15 13.17 -1.03
CA THR A 21 12.78 14.17 -0.15
C THR A 21 11.72 15.01 0.56
N HIS A 22 10.61 15.30 -0.12
CA HIS A 22 9.50 16.10 0.39
C HIS A 22 8.17 15.59 -0.21
N ALA A 23 7.07 15.78 0.50
CA ALA A 23 5.73 15.49 0.02
C ALA A 23 4.71 16.43 0.67
N PHE A 24 3.60 16.68 -0.03
CA PHE A 24 2.48 17.43 0.52
C PHE A 24 1.67 16.53 1.44
N ALA A 25 1.33 17.03 2.63
CA ALA A 25 0.54 16.28 3.61
C ALA A 25 -0.84 16.93 3.75
N ASP A 26 -1.87 16.11 3.66
CA ASP A 26 -3.27 16.48 3.94
C ASP A 26 -3.82 15.62 5.09
N ILE A 27 -5.03 15.91 5.54
CA ILE A 27 -5.71 15.17 6.62
C ILE A 27 -5.83 13.67 6.27
N SER A 28 -5.96 13.32 4.98
CA SER A 28 -6.01 11.93 4.52
C SER A 28 -4.63 11.25 4.41
N GLY A 29 -3.53 11.98 4.62
CA GLY A 29 -2.16 11.47 4.54
C GLY A 29 -1.30 12.20 3.49
N LEU A 30 -0.18 11.56 3.12
CA LEU A 30 0.71 12.09 2.10
C LEU A 30 0.03 12.04 0.72
N ALA A 31 0.12 13.13 -0.03
CA ALA A 31 -0.42 13.21 -1.38
C ALA A 31 0.08 12.03 -2.22
N PHE A 32 -0.84 11.41 -2.94
CA PHE A 32 -0.58 10.22 -3.77
C PHE A 32 -0.11 8.96 -3.00
N ASP A 33 -0.26 8.87 -1.67
CA ASP A 33 -0.10 7.58 -0.97
C ASP A 33 -1.37 6.72 -1.14
N ARG A 34 -1.20 5.51 -1.68
CA ARG A 34 -2.24 4.47 -1.87
C ARG A 34 -3.41 4.87 -2.76
N LEU A 35 -3.21 5.83 -3.65
CA LEU A 35 -4.25 6.33 -4.55
C LEU A 35 -4.76 5.25 -5.52
N PHE A 36 -3.87 4.37 -5.97
CA PHE A 36 -4.17 3.32 -6.93
C PHE A 36 -4.28 1.96 -6.25
N MET A 37 -5.15 1.13 -6.80
CA MET A 37 -5.33 -0.25 -6.36
C MET A 37 -5.72 -1.13 -7.55
N GLY A 38 -5.03 -2.27 -7.69
CA GLY A 38 -5.45 -3.31 -8.61
C GLY A 38 -6.68 -4.04 -8.08
N HIS A 39 -7.64 -4.33 -8.96
CA HIS A 39 -8.77 -5.19 -8.66
C HIS A 39 -8.68 -6.51 -9.41
N ARG A 40 -8.88 -7.63 -8.71
CA ARG A 40 -9.01 -8.95 -9.35
C ARG A 40 -10.34 -9.07 -10.09
N ASN A 41 -11.42 -8.65 -9.43
CA ASN A 41 -12.79 -8.61 -9.95
C ASN A 41 -13.53 -7.40 -9.34
N ARG A 42 -14.77 -7.13 -9.77
CA ARG A 42 -15.58 -5.98 -9.32
C ARG A 42 -15.69 -5.81 -7.79
N ARG A 43 -15.44 -6.88 -7.01
CA ARG A 43 -15.45 -6.85 -5.53
C ARG A 43 -14.12 -7.23 -4.87
N ASP A 44 -13.12 -7.69 -5.64
CA ASP A 44 -11.86 -8.19 -5.09
C ASP A 44 -10.69 -7.26 -5.39
N LEU A 45 -9.85 -7.05 -4.38
CA LEU A 45 -8.63 -6.22 -4.44
C LEU A 45 -7.40 -7.12 -4.57
N TYR A 46 -6.46 -6.75 -5.44
CA TYR A 46 -5.16 -7.41 -5.53
C TYR A 46 -4.27 -6.98 -4.35
N TYR A 47 -3.86 -7.95 -3.52
CA TYR A 47 -2.86 -7.78 -2.47
C TYR A 47 -1.58 -8.57 -2.81
N ARG A 48 -0.42 -8.11 -2.29
CA ARG A 48 0.92 -8.70 -2.59
C ARG A 48 1.10 -10.14 -2.09
N SER A 49 0.34 -10.58 -1.10
CA SER A 49 0.09 -12.00 -0.87
C SER A 49 -1.15 -12.15 0.00
N PRO A 50 -2.16 -12.92 -0.41
CA PRO A 50 -3.18 -13.42 0.51
C PRO A 50 -2.67 -14.62 1.33
N VAL A 51 -1.44 -15.06 1.08
CA VAL A 51 -0.81 -16.18 1.75
C VAL A 51 0.25 -15.66 2.72
N SER A 52 0.11 -16.04 3.98
CA SER A 52 1.10 -15.76 5.02
C SER A 52 2.47 -16.29 4.61
N ALA A 53 3.55 -15.72 5.15
CA ALA A 53 4.91 -16.26 5.00
C ALA A 53 5.01 -17.74 5.45
N ASN A 54 3.99 -18.22 6.17
CA ASN A 54 3.85 -19.55 6.74
C ASN A 54 2.98 -20.49 5.87
N GLY A 55 2.54 -20.05 4.69
CA GLY A 55 1.77 -20.87 3.74
C GLY A 55 0.25 -20.88 3.92
N GLU A 56 -0.29 -20.21 4.93
CA GLU A 56 -1.74 -20.13 5.15
C GLU A 56 -2.40 -19.04 4.31
N ILE A 57 -3.52 -19.38 3.65
CA ILE A 57 -4.33 -18.41 2.91
C ILE A 57 -5.30 -17.71 3.88
N TYR A 58 -5.22 -16.39 3.96
CA TYR A 58 -6.22 -15.59 4.66
C TYR A 58 -7.58 -15.75 3.96
N SER A 59 -8.58 -16.25 4.69
CA SER A 59 -9.93 -16.55 4.17
C SER A 59 -10.53 -15.29 3.50
N GLY A 60 -10.90 -15.45 2.23
CA GLY A 60 -11.32 -14.36 1.33
C GLY A 60 -10.52 -14.27 0.02
N ALA A 61 -9.41 -15.01 -0.13
CA ALA A 61 -8.68 -15.14 -1.40
C ALA A 61 -9.08 -16.35 -2.26
N ALA A 62 -9.91 -17.22 -1.69
CA ALA A 62 -10.61 -18.31 -2.36
C ALA A 62 -12.11 -17.97 -2.39
N ALA A 63 -12.52 -17.26 -3.44
CA ALA A 63 -13.90 -17.16 -3.91
C ALA A 63 -13.85 -17.09 -5.43
#